data_AF-A0A1D2R959-F1
#
_entry.id   AF-A0A1D2R959-F1
#
_cell.length_a   1.000
_cell.length_b   1.000
_cell.length_c   1.000
_cell.angle_alpha   90.00
_cell.angle_beta   90.00
_cell.angle_gamma   90.00
#
_symmetry.space_group_name_H-M   'P 1'
#
loop_
_entity.id
_entity.type
_entity.pdbx_description
1 polymer ?
#
loop_
_entity_poly.entity_id
_entity_poly.type
_entity_poly.pdbx_seq_one_letter_code
_entity_poly.pdbx_strand_id
1 'polypeptide(L)'
;MTLYKQDFDWAEEYIYGIEKDYRLAKTTKVATYLNGDGNAQIIFGDGLDNFYKSKHYKGILKLNENKRKLEKFDIVIANPPYSVPGFKTTLKYGKESFNLFDKFTNKSKEIECLFVERTKQLLRENGVAGIVLPISVLTNEGIYTLTRNLILENFEIKGIVEFGSKTFMATGQNTVILFLEKVENKKRNILHFLNKSIAEKDDKSINNIDEPIHKFLERSYEIDFKTYMKFFDNENLENKELNGLKYIQNTFNNFRNKRK
;
A
#
# COMPACT_ATOMS: atom_id res chain seq x y z
N MET A 1 -22.28 -34.93 -31.39
CA MET A 1 -22.50 -34.17 -30.14
C MET A 1 -21.19 -33.49 -29.79
N THR A 2 -20.90 -32.37 -30.44
CA THR A 2 -19.65 -31.63 -30.26
C THR A 2 -19.89 -30.64 -29.13
N LEU A 3 -19.63 -31.06 -27.89
CA LEU A 3 -19.68 -30.19 -26.73
C LEU A 3 -18.64 -29.09 -26.92
N TYR A 4 -19.12 -27.85 -26.93
CA TYR A 4 -18.34 -26.62 -26.96
C TYR A 4 -17.14 -26.71 -26.00
N LYS A 5 -15.91 -26.78 -26.54
CA LYS A 5 -14.74 -26.27 -25.82
C LYS A 5 -14.94 -24.77 -25.72
N GLN A 6 -15.43 -24.28 -24.58
CA GLN A 6 -15.18 -22.88 -24.23
C GLN A 6 -13.67 -22.76 -24.04
N ASP A 7 -13.00 -22.01 -24.92
CA ASP A 7 -11.57 -21.73 -24.78
C ASP A 7 -11.37 -20.86 -23.54
N PHE A 8 -10.97 -21.49 -22.44
CA PHE A 8 -10.60 -20.84 -21.19
C PHE A 8 -9.15 -20.31 -21.22
N ASP A 9 -8.60 -20.13 -22.41
CA ASP A 9 -7.21 -19.71 -22.65
C ASP A 9 -6.96 -18.29 -22.11
N TRP A 10 -7.99 -17.44 -22.08
CA TRP A 10 -7.88 -16.10 -21.48
C TRP A 10 -7.46 -16.16 -20.00
N ALA A 11 -7.93 -17.16 -19.23
CA ALA A 11 -7.55 -17.27 -17.83
C ALA A 11 -6.08 -17.64 -17.66
N GLU A 12 -5.50 -18.34 -18.64
CA GLU A 12 -4.06 -18.63 -18.68
C GLU A 12 -3.23 -17.34 -18.79
N GLU A 13 -3.72 -16.38 -19.56
CA GLU A 13 -3.03 -15.12 -19.82
C GLU A 13 -3.27 -14.05 -18.74
N TYR A 14 -4.46 -14.03 -18.13
CA TYR A 14 -4.92 -12.92 -17.28
C TYR A 14 -5.10 -13.25 -15.79
N ILE A 15 -5.33 -14.51 -15.41
CA ILE A 15 -5.57 -14.88 -14.01
C ILE A 15 -4.30 -15.49 -13.40
N TYR A 16 -3.80 -14.86 -12.34
CA TYR A 16 -2.65 -15.34 -11.58
C TYR A 16 -3.00 -15.45 -10.10
N GLY A 17 -2.59 -16.55 -9.48
CA GLY A 17 -2.63 -16.76 -8.03
C GLY A 17 -1.26 -17.18 -7.53
N ILE A 18 -0.87 -16.73 -6.33
CA ILE A 18 0.38 -17.15 -5.68
C ILE A 18 0.01 -17.70 -4.30
N GLU A 19 0.41 -18.93 -4.03
CA GLU A 19 0.18 -19.60 -2.74
C GLU A 19 1.44 -20.31 -2.29
N LYS A 20 1.82 -20.09 -1.02
CA LYS A 20 3.05 -20.60 -0.42
C LYS A 20 2.90 -22.04 0.07
N ASP A 21 1.70 -22.51 0.35
CA ASP A 21 1.43 -23.90 0.68
C ASP A 21 1.18 -24.73 -0.59
N TYR A 22 1.96 -25.81 -0.77
CA TYR A 22 1.88 -26.66 -1.97
C TYR A 22 0.51 -27.32 -2.13
N ARG A 23 -0.10 -27.77 -1.03
CA ARG A 23 -1.38 -28.47 -1.06
C ARG A 23 -2.49 -27.48 -1.41
N LEU A 24 -2.49 -26.30 -0.80
CA LEU A 24 -3.44 -25.24 -1.13
C LEU A 24 -3.29 -24.77 -2.57
N ALA A 25 -2.06 -24.54 -3.06
CA ALA A 25 -1.83 -24.18 -4.46
C ALA A 25 -2.41 -25.22 -5.43
N LYS A 26 -2.21 -26.51 -5.14
CA LYS A 26 -2.76 -27.61 -5.96
C LYS A 26 -4.28 -27.68 -5.88
N THR A 27 -4.85 -27.57 -4.67
CA THR A 27 -6.30 -27.55 -4.45
C THR A 27 -6.94 -26.37 -5.19
N THR A 28 -6.34 -25.17 -5.12
CA THR A 28 -6.81 -23.99 -5.85
C THR A 28 -6.78 -24.21 -7.35
N LYS A 29 -5.70 -24.78 -7.91
CA LYS A 29 -5.62 -25.08 -9.35
C LYS A 29 -6.71 -26.05 -9.81
N VAL A 30 -7.03 -27.06 -9.00
CA VAL A 30 -8.14 -27.98 -9.27
C VAL A 30 -9.48 -27.26 -9.14
N ALA A 31 -9.66 -26.44 -8.11
CA ALA A 31 -10.89 -25.67 -7.90
C ALA A 31 -11.17 -24.70 -9.06
N THR A 32 -10.17 -23.96 -9.53
CA THR A 32 -10.31 -23.05 -10.69
C THR A 32 -10.69 -23.83 -11.95
N TYR A 33 -10.13 -25.02 -12.14
CA TYR A 33 -10.48 -25.87 -13.27
C TYR A 33 -11.94 -26.35 -13.21
N LEU A 34 -12.38 -26.82 -12.02
CA LEU A 34 -13.75 -27.31 -11.82
C LEU A 34 -14.82 -26.20 -11.90
N ASN A 35 -14.47 -24.96 -11.56
CA ASN A 35 -15.39 -23.82 -11.59
C ASN A 35 -15.40 -23.08 -12.94
N GLY A 36 -14.73 -23.60 -13.97
CA GLY A 36 -14.80 -23.05 -15.32
C GLY A 36 -13.79 -21.94 -15.62
N ASP A 37 -12.86 -21.62 -14.71
CA ASP A 37 -11.73 -20.73 -15.02
C ASP A 37 -10.60 -21.49 -15.74
N GLY A 38 -10.63 -22.83 -15.73
CA GLY A 38 -9.74 -23.70 -16.50
C GLY A 38 -8.25 -23.52 -16.17
N ASN A 39 -7.57 -22.65 -16.92
CA ASN A 39 -6.11 -22.57 -17.04
C ASN A 39 -5.43 -21.48 -16.19
N ALA A 40 -6.13 -20.82 -15.26
CA ALA A 40 -5.56 -19.85 -14.32
C ALA A 40 -4.16 -20.21 -13.78
N GLN A 41 -3.22 -19.27 -13.79
CA GLN A 41 -1.82 -19.48 -13.40
C GLN A 41 -1.66 -19.48 -11.87
N ILE A 42 -1.90 -20.63 -11.25
CA ILE A 42 -1.67 -20.81 -9.81
C ILE A 42 -0.23 -21.23 -9.56
N ILE A 43 0.54 -20.35 -8.93
CA ILE A 43 1.97 -20.49 -8.67
C ILE A 43 2.17 -20.92 -7.22
N PHE A 44 2.80 -22.09 -7.05
CA PHE A 44 3.35 -22.50 -5.76
C PHE A 44 4.65 -21.71 -5.49
N GLY A 45 4.57 -20.72 -4.61
CA GLY A 45 5.68 -19.82 -4.32
C GLY A 45 5.35 -18.79 -3.24
N ASP A 46 6.38 -18.09 -2.78
CA ASP A 46 6.19 -17.00 -1.80
C ASP A 46 5.79 -15.71 -2.52
N GLY A 47 4.63 -15.14 -2.19
CA GLY A 47 4.13 -13.88 -2.77
C GLY A 47 5.03 -12.66 -2.52
N LEU A 48 5.98 -12.76 -1.60
CA LEU A 48 6.98 -11.73 -1.32
C LEU A 48 8.36 -12.03 -1.95
N ASP A 49 8.49 -13.08 -2.76
CA ASP A 49 9.75 -13.40 -3.46
C ASP A 49 10.08 -12.36 -4.55
N ASN A 50 11.33 -12.31 -5.00
CA ASN A 50 11.78 -11.33 -5.97
C ASN A 50 11.38 -11.70 -7.40
N PHE A 51 10.74 -10.78 -8.13
CA PHE A 51 10.23 -11.04 -9.49
C PHE A 51 11.31 -11.32 -10.54
N TYR A 52 12.56 -10.90 -10.33
CA TYR A 52 13.69 -11.21 -11.21
C TYR A 52 14.37 -12.53 -10.82
N LYS A 53 14.58 -12.75 -9.52
CA LYS A 53 15.41 -13.85 -9.00
C LYS A 53 14.64 -15.12 -8.64
N SER A 54 13.33 -15.04 -8.41
CA SER A 54 12.50 -16.19 -8.06
C SER A 54 12.53 -17.26 -9.16
N LYS A 55 12.65 -18.53 -8.78
CA LYS A 55 12.50 -19.67 -9.70
C LYS A 55 11.03 -20.07 -9.88
N HIS A 56 10.12 -19.55 -9.05
CA HIS A 56 8.73 -19.96 -8.99
C HIS A 56 7.82 -19.13 -9.88
N TYR A 57 8.08 -17.83 -9.98
CA TYR A 57 7.25 -16.95 -10.83
C TYR A 57 7.37 -17.27 -12.32
N LYS A 58 6.25 -17.13 -13.02
CA LYS A 58 6.07 -17.40 -14.45
C LYS A 58 5.27 -16.28 -15.11
N GLY A 59 5.20 -16.30 -16.44
CA GLY A 59 4.37 -15.37 -17.21
C GLY A 59 4.74 -13.90 -16.96
N ILE A 60 3.73 -13.07 -16.69
CA ILE A 60 3.93 -11.63 -16.43
C ILE A 60 4.58 -11.34 -15.07
N LEU A 61 4.53 -12.29 -14.12
CA LEU A 61 5.17 -12.15 -12.81
C LEU A 61 6.68 -12.39 -12.86
N LYS A 62 7.21 -13.04 -13.90
CA LYS A 62 8.65 -13.23 -14.06
C LYS A 62 9.26 -12.07 -14.86
N LEU A 63 10.01 -11.22 -14.17
CA LEU A 63 10.75 -10.13 -14.80
C LEU A 63 12.12 -10.60 -15.29
N ASN A 64 12.60 -9.95 -16.35
CA ASN A 64 13.94 -10.10 -16.91
C ASN A 64 14.51 -8.69 -17.18
N GLU A 65 15.78 -8.59 -17.57
CA GLU A 65 16.46 -7.30 -17.80
C GLU A 65 15.72 -6.39 -18.80
N ASN A 66 14.92 -6.97 -19.71
CA ASN A 66 14.13 -6.27 -20.71
C ASN A 66 12.72 -5.87 -20.21
N LYS A 67 12.16 -6.54 -19.20
CA LYS A 67 10.86 -6.23 -18.59
C LYS A 67 11.06 -5.35 -17.35
N ARG A 68 11.04 -4.03 -17.55
CA ARG A 68 11.41 -3.05 -16.51
C ARG A 68 10.34 -2.76 -15.45
N LYS A 69 9.07 -3.09 -15.67
CA LYS A 69 7.96 -2.77 -14.75
C LYS A 69 6.92 -3.89 -14.64
N LEU A 70 6.60 -4.27 -13.41
CA LEU A 70 5.59 -5.28 -13.05
C LEU A 70 4.15 -4.72 -12.99
N GLU A 71 4.00 -3.39 -13.01
CA GLU A 71 2.74 -2.66 -12.94
C GLU A 71 1.82 -3.03 -14.12
N LYS A 72 1.15 -4.18 -14.02
CA LYS A 72 0.49 -4.87 -15.13
C LYS A 72 -0.92 -5.34 -14.81
N PHE A 73 -1.25 -5.44 -13.51
CA PHE A 73 -2.56 -5.94 -13.09
C PHE A 73 -3.58 -4.81 -12.94
N ASP A 74 -4.76 -5.04 -13.50
CA ASP A 74 -5.95 -4.23 -13.29
C ASP A 74 -6.52 -4.35 -11.89
N ILE A 75 -6.52 -5.58 -11.37
CA ILE A 75 -7.16 -5.93 -10.11
C ILE A 75 -6.18 -6.76 -9.29
N VAL A 76 -6.02 -6.41 -8.01
CA VAL A 76 -5.31 -7.23 -7.02
C VAL A 76 -6.24 -7.49 -5.85
N ILE A 77 -6.53 -8.76 -5.59
CA ILE A 77 -7.29 -9.19 -4.42
C ILE A 77 -6.37 -10.03 -3.56
N ALA A 78 -6.30 -9.72 -2.26
CA ALA A 78 -5.44 -10.45 -1.35
C ALA A 78 -6.03 -10.55 0.06
N ASN A 79 -5.87 -11.72 0.65
CA ASN A 79 -5.99 -11.96 2.09
C ASN A 79 -4.63 -12.44 2.61
N PRO A 80 -3.66 -11.54 2.82
CA PRO A 80 -2.31 -11.91 3.24
C PRO A 80 -2.30 -12.57 4.62
N PRO A 81 -1.27 -13.37 4.95
CA PRO A 81 -1.07 -13.84 6.32
C PRO A 81 -0.80 -12.64 7.24
N TYR A 82 -1.26 -12.71 8.49
CA TYR A 82 -1.09 -11.65 9.49
C TYR A 82 -0.08 -12.05 10.55
N SER A 83 0.70 -11.08 11.04
CA SER A 83 1.49 -11.25 12.26
C SER A 83 2.39 -12.49 12.27
N VAL A 84 3.14 -12.75 11.18
CA VAL A 84 4.07 -13.89 11.03
C VAL A 84 5.42 -13.56 11.66
N PRO A 85 5.77 -14.09 12.86
CA PRO A 85 6.98 -13.70 13.55
C PRO A 85 8.23 -14.13 12.78
N GLY A 86 9.21 -13.23 12.67
CA GLY A 86 10.50 -13.54 12.06
C GLY A 86 10.47 -13.68 10.55
N PHE A 87 9.38 -13.29 9.87
CA PHE A 87 9.24 -13.40 8.42
C PHE A 87 10.42 -12.79 7.64
N LYS A 88 11.05 -11.72 8.19
CA LYS A 88 12.14 -10.99 7.55
C LYS A 88 13.32 -11.91 7.17
N THR A 89 13.64 -12.90 8.01
CA THR A 89 14.77 -13.83 7.75
C THR A 89 14.48 -14.81 6.62
N THR A 90 13.21 -15.01 6.29
CA THR A 90 12.78 -15.89 5.19
C THR A 90 12.87 -15.22 3.81
N LEU A 91 12.94 -13.88 3.78
CA LEU A 91 12.92 -13.08 2.55
C LEU A 91 14.35 -12.71 2.10
N LYS A 92 15.01 -13.65 1.42
CA LYS A 92 16.41 -13.52 0.97
C LYS A 92 16.70 -12.24 0.19
N TYR A 93 15.79 -11.82 -0.68
CA TYR A 93 15.94 -10.66 -1.56
C TYR A 93 15.02 -9.49 -1.17
N GLY A 94 14.61 -9.43 0.11
CA GLY A 94 13.64 -8.45 0.57
C GLY A 94 14.10 -6.99 0.41
N LYS A 95 15.38 -6.70 0.69
CA LYS A 95 15.98 -5.35 0.53
C LYS A 95 15.88 -4.82 -0.90
N GLU A 96 16.06 -5.70 -1.88
CA GLU A 96 15.99 -5.36 -3.29
C GLU A 96 14.54 -5.25 -3.79
N SER A 97 13.60 -5.85 -3.05
CA SER A 97 12.22 -6.03 -3.48
C SER A 97 11.27 -5.03 -2.83
N PHE A 98 11.60 -4.43 -1.68
CA PHE A 98 10.69 -3.58 -0.92
C PHE A 98 11.43 -2.41 -0.26
N ASN A 99 10.84 -1.21 -0.35
CA ASN A 99 11.33 -0.01 0.31
C ASN A 99 11.11 -0.05 1.82
N LEU A 100 10.05 -0.73 2.28
CA LEU A 100 9.77 -0.88 3.72
C LEU A 100 10.70 -1.91 4.39
N PHE A 101 11.43 -2.75 3.64
CA PHE A 101 12.12 -3.92 4.20
C PHE A 101 13.13 -3.60 5.32
N ASP A 102 13.90 -2.52 5.16
CA ASP A 102 14.91 -2.11 6.14
C ASP A 102 14.31 -1.52 7.42
N LYS A 103 13.00 -1.26 7.45
CA LYS A 103 12.28 -0.74 8.62
C LYS A 103 11.83 -1.83 9.59
N PHE A 104 11.87 -3.09 9.16
CA PHE A 104 11.57 -4.24 10.01
C PHE A 104 12.81 -4.73 10.76
N THR A 105 12.61 -5.33 11.92
CA THR A 105 13.64 -6.09 12.64
C THR A 105 13.53 -7.58 12.32
N ASN A 106 14.53 -8.38 12.69
CA ASN A 106 14.44 -9.84 12.55
C ASN A 106 13.35 -10.48 13.44
N LYS A 107 12.80 -9.72 14.39
CA LYS A 107 11.70 -10.14 15.28
C LYS A 107 10.33 -9.59 14.87
N SER A 108 10.29 -8.73 13.84
CA SER A 108 9.03 -8.16 13.35
C SER A 108 8.07 -9.24 12.90
N LYS A 109 6.78 -8.93 13.01
CA LYS A 109 5.68 -9.85 12.66
C LYS A 109 4.74 -9.29 11.60
N GLU A 110 4.82 -8.00 11.32
CA GLU A 110 3.88 -7.22 10.50
C GLU A 110 4.09 -7.45 8.99
N ILE A 111 4.13 -8.70 8.56
CA ILE A 111 4.37 -9.12 7.17
C ILE A 111 3.34 -8.55 6.20
N GLU A 112 2.10 -8.35 6.66
CA GLU A 112 1.00 -7.77 5.91
C GLU A 112 1.33 -6.40 5.32
N CYS A 113 2.21 -5.62 5.98
CA CYS A 113 2.69 -4.33 5.48
C CYS A 113 3.49 -4.48 4.17
N LEU A 114 4.24 -5.57 4.00
CA LEU A 114 4.93 -5.86 2.73
C LEU A 114 3.96 -6.28 1.62
N PHE A 115 2.83 -6.89 1.97
CA PHE A 115 1.78 -7.21 0.99
C PHE A 115 1.05 -5.95 0.48
N VAL A 116 0.92 -4.91 1.31
CA VAL A 116 0.45 -3.59 0.84
C VAL A 116 1.43 -2.99 -0.17
N GLU A 117 2.73 -2.99 0.14
CA GLU A 117 3.75 -2.53 -0.83
C GLU A 117 3.78 -3.41 -2.09
N ARG A 118 3.61 -4.72 -1.94
CA ARG A 118 3.53 -5.64 -3.08
C ARG A 118 2.36 -5.30 -4.00
N THR A 119 1.20 -5.00 -3.42
CA THR A 119 0.00 -4.63 -4.19
C THR A 119 0.26 -3.39 -5.05
N LYS A 120 0.97 -2.39 -4.51
CA LYS A 120 1.43 -1.24 -5.30
C LYS A 120 2.29 -1.66 -6.50
N GLN A 121 3.20 -2.61 -6.32
CA GLN A 121 4.11 -3.03 -7.38
C GLN A 121 3.41 -3.80 -8.50
N LEU A 122 2.36 -4.54 -8.17
CA LEU A 122 1.58 -5.35 -9.12
C LEU A 122 0.60 -4.50 -9.93
N LEU A 123 -0.09 -3.56 -9.27
CA LEU A 123 -1.12 -2.75 -9.91
C LEU A 123 -0.53 -1.82 -10.98
N ARG A 124 -1.21 -1.76 -12.12
CA ARG A 124 -1.04 -0.66 -13.09
C ARG A 124 -1.70 0.63 -12.55
N GLU A 125 -1.42 1.75 -13.19
CA GLU A 125 -2.12 3.01 -12.89
C GLU A 125 -3.63 2.86 -13.10
N ASN A 126 -4.43 3.45 -12.21
CA ASN A 126 -5.88 3.31 -12.12
C ASN A 126 -6.36 1.86 -11.85
N GLY A 127 -5.44 0.92 -11.60
CA GLY A 127 -5.79 -0.42 -11.14
C GLY A 127 -6.30 -0.39 -9.70
N VAL A 128 -7.20 -1.31 -9.38
CA VAL A 128 -7.88 -1.36 -8.08
C VAL A 128 -7.47 -2.56 -7.26
N ALA A 129 -7.48 -2.43 -5.93
CA ALA A 129 -7.23 -3.53 -5.02
C ALA A 129 -8.28 -3.65 -3.93
N GLY A 130 -8.55 -4.89 -3.54
CA GLY A 130 -9.25 -5.25 -2.31
C GLY A 130 -8.30 -6.08 -1.43
N ILE A 131 -7.84 -5.50 -0.32
CA ILE A 131 -6.87 -6.17 0.57
C ILE A 131 -7.49 -6.30 1.96
N VAL A 132 -7.56 -7.53 2.47
CA VAL A 132 -7.99 -7.79 3.85
C VAL A 132 -6.80 -7.65 4.79
N LEU A 133 -6.92 -6.82 5.82
CA LEU A 133 -5.84 -6.51 6.76
C LEU A 133 -6.37 -6.47 8.20
N PRO A 134 -5.49 -6.68 9.21
CA PRO A 134 -5.86 -6.42 10.60
C PRO A 134 -6.16 -4.92 10.81
N ILE A 135 -7.12 -4.60 11.68
CA ILE A 135 -7.49 -3.20 12.04
C ILE A 135 -6.29 -2.36 12.48
N SER A 136 -5.23 -3.01 12.99
CA SER A 136 -3.96 -2.38 13.36
C SER A 136 -3.33 -1.55 12.24
N VAL A 137 -3.60 -1.85 10.96
CA VAL A 137 -3.12 -1.01 9.85
C VAL A 137 -3.64 0.42 9.92
N LEU A 138 -4.83 0.63 10.51
CA LEU A 138 -5.44 1.94 10.69
C LEU A 138 -5.01 2.60 12.01
N THR A 139 -4.87 1.82 13.08
CA THR A 139 -4.75 2.36 14.45
C THR A 139 -3.34 2.38 15.02
N ASN A 140 -2.48 1.41 14.66
CA ASN A 140 -1.19 1.24 15.33
C ASN A 140 -0.10 2.12 14.73
N GLU A 141 0.96 2.37 15.49
CA GLU A 141 2.11 3.18 15.08
C GLU A 141 3.26 2.36 14.46
N GLY A 142 4.44 2.98 14.27
CA GLY A 142 5.64 2.33 13.78
C GLY A 142 5.56 1.98 12.30
N ILE A 143 5.73 0.71 11.97
CA ILE A 143 5.70 0.25 10.56
C ILE A 143 4.33 0.46 9.92
N TYR A 144 3.25 0.42 10.70
CA TYR A 144 1.91 0.72 10.22
C TYR A 144 1.77 2.19 9.81
N THR A 145 2.43 3.12 10.51
CA THR A 145 2.50 4.54 10.08
C THR A 145 3.17 4.67 8.73
N LEU A 146 4.30 3.98 8.51
CA LEU A 146 4.99 3.99 7.21
C LEU A 146 4.15 3.33 6.10
N THR A 147 3.36 2.33 6.45
CA THR A 147 2.44 1.66 5.54
C THR A 147 1.27 2.57 5.15
N ARG A 148 0.68 3.29 6.11
CA ARG A 148 -0.30 4.36 5.81
C ARG A 148 0.32 5.46 4.96
N ASN A 149 1.56 5.84 5.25
CA ASN A 149 2.53 6.50 4.37
C ASN A 149 2.36 6.10 2.90
N LEU A 150 2.77 4.86 2.64
CA LEU A 150 2.74 4.26 1.32
C LEU A 150 1.34 4.26 0.70
N ILE A 151 0.29 3.96 1.48
CA ILE A 151 -1.09 3.97 0.99
C ILE A 151 -1.49 5.37 0.51
N LEU A 152 -1.37 6.38 1.37
CA LEU A 152 -1.77 7.75 1.07
C LEU A 152 -0.97 8.36 -0.08
N GLU A 153 0.26 7.91 -0.29
CA GLU A 153 1.12 8.42 -1.36
C GLU A 153 0.81 7.85 -2.74
N ASN A 154 0.31 6.62 -2.81
CA ASN A 154 0.23 5.86 -4.05
C ASN A 154 -1.21 5.44 -4.41
N PHE A 155 -2.17 5.63 -3.49
CA PHE A 155 -3.54 5.19 -3.68
C PHE A 155 -4.56 6.24 -3.29
N GLU A 156 -5.69 6.22 -3.99
CA GLU A 156 -6.96 6.74 -3.50
C GLU A 156 -7.69 5.64 -2.72
N ILE A 157 -8.20 5.98 -1.53
CA ILE A 157 -9.00 5.05 -0.74
C ILE A 157 -10.44 5.18 -1.20
N LYS A 158 -10.96 4.16 -1.89
CA LYS A 158 -12.34 4.12 -2.36
C LYS A 158 -13.32 3.69 -1.28
N GLY A 159 -12.84 2.92 -0.30
CA GLY A 159 -13.66 2.48 0.81
C GLY A 159 -12.85 1.71 1.85
N ILE A 160 -13.36 1.75 3.07
CA ILE A 160 -12.88 0.94 4.19
C ILE A 160 -14.10 0.23 4.76
N VAL A 161 -14.06 -1.10 4.80
CA VAL A 161 -15.12 -1.91 5.41
C VAL A 161 -14.54 -2.61 6.61
N GLU A 162 -15.03 -2.27 7.81
CA GLU A 162 -14.70 -2.98 9.04
C GLU A 162 -15.64 -4.16 9.23
N PHE A 163 -15.07 -5.31 9.59
CA PHE A 163 -15.84 -6.47 9.99
C PHE A 163 -15.91 -6.60 11.51
N GLY A 164 -17.07 -7.03 12.00
CA GLY A 164 -17.26 -7.35 13.40
C GLY A 164 -16.35 -8.49 13.87
N SER A 165 -16.16 -8.56 15.19
CA SER A 165 -15.37 -9.63 15.81
C SER A 165 -15.92 -11.01 15.42
N LYS A 166 -15.03 -11.99 15.21
CA LYS A 166 -15.32 -13.38 14.77
C LYS A 166 -15.71 -13.60 13.30
N THR A 167 -15.70 -12.57 12.45
CA THR A 167 -15.95 -12.74 10.99
C THR A 167 -14.88 -13.64 10.35
N PHE A 168 -13.63 -13.54 10.81
CA PHE A 168 -12.56 -14.46 10.44
C PHE A 168 -12.29 -15.41 11.61
N MET A 169 -12.61 -16.69 11.42
CA MET A 169 -12.60 -17.73 12.47
C MET A 169 -11.23 -17.97 13.13
N ALA A 170 -10.14 -17.47 12.52
CA ALA A 170 -8.77 -17.77 12.94
C ALA A 170 -8.14 -16.71 13.87
N THR A 171 -8.69 -15.49 13.98
CA THR A 171 -8.05 -14.40 14.73
C THR A 171 -9.06 -13.61 15.57
N GLY A 172 -8.77 -13.41 16.86
CA GLY A 172 -9.58 -12.56 17.74
C GLY A 172 -9.49 -11.05 17.45
N GLN A 173 -8.77 -10.67 16.40
CA GLN A 173 -8.57 -9.28 15.98
C GLN A 173 -9.57 -8.90 14.88
N ASN A 174 -10.16 -7.71 14.99
CA ASN A 174 -11.00 -7.14 13.92
C ASN A 174 -10.17 -6.94 12.65
N THR A 175 -10.83 -7.11 11.52
CA THR A 175 -10.23 -6.98 10.18
C THR A 175 -10.95 -5.91 9.38
N VAL A 176 -10.22 -5.29 8.46
CA VAL A 176 -10.77 -4.37 7.48
C VAL A 176 -10.49 -4.84 6.06
N ILE A 177 -11.36 -4.50 5.12
CA ILE A 177 -11.02 -4.49 3.70
C ILE A 177 -10.71 -3.05 3.31
N LEU A 178 -9.52 -2.85 2.75
CA LEU A 178 -9.18 -1.61 2.05
C LEU A 178 -9.48 -1.78 0.56
N PHE A 179 -10.39 -0.94 0.05
CA PHE A 179 -10.59 -0.75 -1.38
C PHE A 179 -9.75 0.44 -1.85
N LEU A 180 -8.76 0.15 -2.68
CA LEU A 180 -7.75 1.11 -3.11
C LEU A 180 -7.75 1.25 -4.63
N GLU A 181 -7.57 2.45 -5.16
CA GLU A 181 -7.23 2.69 -6.57
C GLU A 181 -5.83 3.28 -6.65
N LYS A 182 -4.95 2.69 -7.46
CA LYS A 182 -3.58 3.19 -7.63
C LYS A 182 -3.59 4.46 -8.46
N VAL A 183 -3.03 5.54 -7.92
CA VAL A 183 -2.98 6.84 -8.58
C VAL A 183 -1.53 7.29 -8.76
N GLU A 184 -1.25 7.96 -9.87
CA GLU A 184 0.04 8.60 -10.08
C GLU A 184 0.08 9.97 -9.36
N ASN A 185 1.26 10.41 -8.93
CA ASN A 185 1.53 11.81 -8.56
C ASN A 185 0.68 12.43 -7.42
N LYS A 186 -0.05 11.65 -6.61
CA LYS A 186 -0.87 12.19 -5.50
C LYS A 186 -0.06 13.04 -4.52
N LYS A 187 1.15 12.57 -4.19
CA LYS A 187 2.11 13.30 -3.34
C LYS A 187 2.56 14.61 -3.96
N ARG A 188 2.79 14.63 -5.29
CA ARG A 188 3.14 15.86 -6.03
C ARG A 188 1.98 16.84 -6.02
N ASN A 189 0.75 16.37 -6.15
CA ASN A 189 -0.45 17.20 -6.15
C ASN A 189 -0.71 17.81 -4.76
N ILE A 190 -0.59 17.04 -3.67
CA ILE A 190 -0.78 17.55 -2.30
C ILE A 190 0.36 18.49 -1.88
N LEU A 191 1.63 18.14 -2.16
CA LEU A 191 2.76 19.03 -1.89
C LEU A 191 2.70 20.31 -2.72
N HIS A 192 2.34 20.21 -4.00
CA HIS A 192 2.14 21.37 -4.85
C HIS A 192 1.01 22.25 -4.32
N PHE A 193 -0.12 21.65 -3.92
CA PHE A 193 -1.24 22.34 -3.30
C PHE A 193 -0.79 23.06 -2.01
N LEU A 194 -0.18 22.36 -1.05
CA LEU A 194 0.31 22.97 0.18
C LEU A 194 1.27 24.13 -0.08
N ASN A 195 2.26 23.93 -0.95
CA ASN A 195 3.22 24.97 -1.30
C ASN A 195 2.55 26.18 -1.97
N LYS A 196 1.57 25.93 -2.85
CA LYS A 196 0.79 26.99 -3.51
C LYS A 196 -0.07 27.74 -2.50
N SER A 197 -0.77 27.04 -1.61
CA SER A 197 -1.63 27.65 -0.60
C SER A 197 -0.84 28.50 0.40
N ILE A 198 0.35 28.05 0.79
CA ILE A 198 1.26 28.83 1.64
C ILE A 198 1.80 30.06 0.89
N ALA A 199 2.23 29.90 -0.37
CA ALA A 199 2.78 31.01 -1.17
C ALA A 199 1.73 32.07 -1.51
N GLU A 200 0.50 31.67 -1.82
CA GLU A 200 -0.63 32.55 -2.16
C GLU A 200 -1.35 33.06 -0.90
N LYS A 201 -1.02 32.52 0.30
CA LYS A 201 -1.73 32.74 1.57
C LYS A 201 -3.23 32.46 1.46
N ASP A 202 -3.58 31.44 0.68
CA ASP A 202 -4.95 31.13 0.30
C ASP A 202 -5.18 29.62 0.31
N ASP A 203 -6.14 29.15 1.10
CA ASP A 203 -6.41 27.73 1.31
C ASP A 203 -7.57 27.26 0.42
N LYS A 204 -7.25 27.06 -0.85
CA LYS A 204 -8.24 26.65 -1.87
C LYS A 204 -8.76 25.24 -1.60
N SER A 205 -9.90 24.91 -2.21
CA SER A 205 -10.41 23.55 -2.13
C SER A 205 -9.52 22.57 -2.89
N ILE A 206 -9.38 21.36 -2.34
CA ILE A 206 -8.75 20.21 -3.02
C ILE A 206 -9.58 18.96 -2.77
N ASN A 207 -9.81 18.16 -3.82
CA ASN A 207 -10.58 16.92 -3.74
C ASN A 207 -11.94 17.08 -3.01
N ASN A 208 -12.67 18.14 -3.33
CA ASN A 208 -13.96 18.49 -2.71
C ASN A 208 -13.91 18.78 -1.20
N ILE A 209 -12.74 19.08 -0.65
CA ILE A 209 -12.56 19.58 0.70
C ILE A 209 -12.27 21.07 0.60
N ASP A 210 -13.21 21.90 1.05
CA ASP A 210 -12.98 23.34 1.21
C ASP A 210 -12.05 23.60 2.38
N GLU A 211 -11.09 24.51 2.20
CA GLU A 211 -10.12 24.96 3.22
C GLU A 211 -9.50 23.80 4.03
N PRO A 212 -8.84 22.84 3.37
CA PRO A 212 -8.29 21.64 4.00
C PRO A 212 -7.19 21.95 5.02
N ILE A 213 -6.40 23.01 4.83
CA ILE A 213 -5.32 23.40 5.75
C ILE A 213 -5.94 24.00 7.01
N HIS A 214 -6.95 24.86 6.89
CA HIS A 214 -7.70 25.42 8.04
C HIS A 214 -8.26 24.29 8.89
N LYS A 215 -9.03 23.37 8.28
CA LYS A 215 -9.64 22.24 8.98
C LYS A 215 -8.61 21.35 9.67
N PHE A 216 -7.45 21.15 9.05
CA PHE A 216 -6.38 20.37 9.65
C PHE A 216 -5.77 21.06 10.86
N LEU A 217 -5.45 22.36 10.75
CA LEU A 217 -4.85 23.15 11.83
C LEU A 217 -5.78 23.30 13.02
N GLU A 218 -7.05 23.61 12.78
CA GLU A 218 -8.07 23.73 13.83
C GLU A 218 -8.24 22.40 14.57
N ARG A 219 -8.41 21.29 13.84
CA ARG A 219 -8.66 19.98 14.44
C ARG A 219 -7.44 19.40 15.17
N SER A 220 -6.25 19.62 14.63
CA SER A 220 -5.04 18.91 15.09
C SER A 220 -4.21 19.73 16.06
N TYR A 221 -4.36 21.07 16.02
CA TYR A 221 -3.53 21.99 16.78
C TYR A 221 -4.30 23.15 17.41
N GLU A 222 -5.61 23.27 17.17
CA GLU A 222 -6.45 24.39 17.67
C GLU A 222 -5.92 25.77 17.23
N ILE A 223 -5.29 25.84 16.06
CA ILE A 223 -4.70 27.07 15.50
C ILE A 223 -5.47 27.48 14.25
N ASP A 224 -5.79 28.76 14.11
CA ASP A 224 -6.36 29.30 12.88
C ASP A 224 -5.28 29.53 11.79
N PHE A 225 -5.69 29.48 10.52
CA PHE A 225 -4.76 29.60 9.38
C PHE A 225 -4.05 30.96 9.33
N LYS A 226 -4.70 32.05 9.73
CA LYS A 226 -4.06 33.38 9.75
C LYS A 226 -2.93 33.43 10.77
N THR A 227 -3.12 32.80 11.92
CA THR A 227 -2.11 32.62 12.96
C THR A 227 -0.96 31.73 12.46
N TYR A 228 -1.27 30.61 11.78
CA TYR A 228 -0.27 29.77 11.10
C TYR A 228 0.56 30.55 10.08
N MET A 229 -0.07 31.36 9.22
CA MET A 229 0.63 32.14 8.20
C MET A 229 1.55 33.22 8.80
N LYS A 230 1.16 33.84 9.92
CA LYS A 230 2.03 34.79 10.65
C LYS A 230 3.28 34.12 11.21
N PHE A 231 3.19 32.84 11.60
CA PHE A 231 4.36 32.07 12.02
C PHE A 231 5.28 31.72 10.86
N PHE A 232 4.71 31.54 9.65
CA PHE A 232 5.48 31.28 8.44
C PHE A 232 6.23 32.53 7.94
N ASP A 233 5.65 33.72 8.13
CA ASP A 233 6.24 35.01 7.71
C ASP A 233 7.34 35.52 8.67
N ASN A 234 7.35 35.12 9.95
CA ASN A 234 8.32 35.59 10.95
C ASN A 234 9.41 34.54 11.22
N GLU A 235 10.58 34.69 10.57
CA GLU A 235 11.72 33.77 10.78
C GLU A 235 12.37 33.84 12.18
N ASN A 236 12.06 34.86 12.99
CA ASN A 236 12.68 35.13 14.29
C ASN A 236 11.67 35.29 15.42
N LEU A 237 11.32 34.20 16.09
CA LEU A 237 10.77 34.26 17.46
C LEU A 237 11.36 33.12 18.29
N GLU A 238 12.28 33.49 19.19
CA GLU A 238 12.68 32.69 20.33
C GLU A 238 11.51 32.60 21.32
N ASN A 239 10.56 31.70 21.07
CA ASN A 239 9.51 31.38 22.04
C ASN A 239 9.09 29.92 21.89
N LYS A 240 8.95 29.20 23.00
CA LYS A 240 8.80 27.74 23.05
C LYS A 240 7.56 27.18 22.35
N GLU A 241 6.63 28.03 21.91
CA GLU A 241 5.46 27.70 21.09
C GLU A 241 5.77 27.66 19.57
N LEU A 242 6.90 28.25 19.12
CA LEU A 242 7.39 28.17 17.73
C LEU A 242 7.99 26.81 17.33
N ASN A 243 8.15 25.89 18.29
CA ASN A 243 8.67 24.56 17.98
C ASN A 243 7.65 23.67 17.25
N GLY A 244 6.35 23.97 17.33
CA GLY A 244 5.31 23.16 16.67
C GLY A 244 5.31 23.28 15.14
N LEU A 245 5.72 24.42 14.59
CA LEU A 245 5.65 24.71 13.15
C LEU A 245 6.99 24.50 12.43
N LYS A 246 8.11 24.77 13.11
CA LYS A 246 9.43 24.23 12.70
C LYS A 246 9.44 22.70 12.71
N TYR A 247 8.58 22.02 13.48
CA TYR A 247 8.43 20.56 13.45
C TYR A 247 7.83 20.05 12.14
N ILE A 248 6.84 20.71 11.56
CA ILE A 248 6.24 20.28 10.28
C ILE A 248 7.22 20.52 9.11
N GLN A 249 7.94 21.65 9.12
CA GLN A 249 8.96 21.98 8.11
C GLN A 249 10.23 21.10 8.24
N ASN A 250 10.67 20.77 9.47
CA ASN A 250 11.76 19.80 9.69
C ASN A 250 11.31 18.35 9.45
N THR A 251 10.05 18.00 9.68
CA THR A 251 9.53 16.67 9.36
C THR A 251 9.50 16.46 7.84
N PHE A 252 9.08 17.46 7.06
CA PHE A 252 9.15 17.38 5.60
C PHE A 252 10.58 17.44 5.03
N ASN A 253 11.48 18.24 5.61
CA ASN A 253 12.88 18.35 5.14
C ASN A 253 13.77 17.16 5.56
N ASN A 254 13.55 16.54 6.72
CA ASN A 254 14.26 15.32 7.14
C ASN A 254 13.88 14.08 6.32
N PHE A 255 12.69 14.08 5.68
CA PHE A 255 12.33 13.06 4.69
C PHE A 255 13.14 13.15 3.38
N ARG A 256 13.83 14.28 3.12
CA ARG A 256 14.63 14.50 1.90
C ARG A 256 16.13 14.19 2.07
N ASN A 257 16.68 14.32 3.27
CA ASN A 257 18.16 14.36 3.47
C ASN A 257 18.81 13.22 4.27
N LYS A 258 18.13 12.09 4.53
CA LYS A 258 18.81 10.83 4.92
C LYS A 258 18.77 9.79 3.80
N ARG A 259 19.39 10.17 2.68
CA ARG A 259 20.11 9.26 1.77
C ARG A 259 21.54 9.77 1.66
N LYS A 260 22.33 9.50 2.70
CA LYS A 260 23.72 9.05 2.69
C LYS A 260 24.03 8.52 4.09
#